data_AF-A0A9D7VJ81-F1
#
_entry.id   AF-A0A9D7VJ81-F1
#
_cell.length_a   1.000
_cell.length_b   1.000
_cell.length_c   1.000
_cell.angle_alpha   90.00
_cell.angle_beta   90.00
_cell.angle_gamma   90.00
#
_symmetry.space_group_name_H-M   'P 1'
#
loop_
_entity.id
_entity.type
_entity.pdbx_description
1 polymer ?
#
loop_
_entity_poly.entity_id
_entity_poly.type
_entity_poly.pdbx_seq_one_letter_code
_entity_poly.pdbx_strand_id
1 'polypeptide(L)'
;MTISQIFNIANLFVLPFWTLMILLPNWKVTQRIMASYLPFVLLAGVYLYLFVNSITPENAQDFSNLELANVARLFADEKVAATGWVHYLVMDLFVGRWIYLEGQKIGIWTIHSLALCFFAGPLGLLSHILTNWISQKFFSKSQENEAVTVAEQQVSN
;
A
#
# COMPACT_ATOMS: atom_id res chain seq x y z
N MET A 1 -25.92 -1.38 10.79
CA MET A 1 -24.62 -1.83 11.33
C MET A 1 -24.09 -0.77 12.25
N THR A 2 -23.48 -1.15 13.37
CA THR A 2 -22.74 -0.22 14.23
C THR A 2 -21.41 0.18 13.57
N ILE A 3 -20.82 1.30 14.00
CA ILE A 3 -19.51 1.75 13.51
C ILE A 3 -18.44 0.68 13.77
N SER A 4 -18.46 0.07 14.97
CA SER A 4 -17.53 -1.00 15.34
C SER A 4 -17.66 -2.22 14.44
N GLN A 5 -18.87 -2.57 14.00
CA GLN A 5 -19.07 -3.67 13.03
C GLN A 5 -18.43 -3.34 11.67
N ILE A 6 -18.64 -2.13 11.15
CA ILE A 6 -18.05 -1.69 9.88
C ILE A 6 -16.52 -1.70 9.99
N PHE A 7 -15.99 -1.17 11.09
CA PHE A 7 -14.56 -1.16 11.40
C PHE A 7 -13.97 -2.58 11.39
N ASN A 8 -14.60 -3.53 12.10
CA ASN A 8 -14.12 -4.91 12.18
C ASN A 8 -14.17 -5.60 10.80
N ILE A 9 -15.23 -5.36 10.03
CA ILE A 9 -15.35 -5.91 8.67
C ILE A 9 -14.28 -5.33 7.74
N ALA A 10 -14.02 -4.02 7.81
CA ALA A 10 -12.98 -3.39 6.99
C ALA A 10 -11.59 -3.96 7.29
N ASN A 11 -11.26 -4.17 8.57
CA ASN A 11 -10.00 -4.81 8.97
C ASN A 11 -9.93 -6.26 8.47
N LEU A 12 -10.98 -7.05 8.66
CA LEU A 12 -11.01 -8.44 8.19
C LEU A 12 -10.93 -8.52 6.66
N PHE A 13 -11.56 -7.59 5.95
CA PHE A 13 -11.60 -7.55 4.49
C PHE A 13 -10.21 -7.38 3.87
N VAL A 14 -9.32 -6.58 4.46
CA VAL A 14 -7.98 -6.36 3.89
C VAL A 14 -7.04 -7.55 4.06
N LEU A 15 -7.22 -8.37 5.10
CA LEU A 15 -6.28 -9.43 5.48
C LEU A 15 -6.05 -10.47 4.37
N PRO A 16 -7.09 -11.03 3.71
CA PRO A 16 -6.89 -11.96 2.60
C PRO A 16 -6.01 -11.40 1.49
N PHE A 17 -6.14 -10.11 1.15
CA PHE A 17 -5.33 -9.53 0.07
C PHE A 17 -3.85 -9.45 0.46
N TRP A 18 -3.56 -9.04 1.70
CA TRP A 18 -2.19 -9.07 2.23
C TRP A 18 -1.62 -10.48 2.28
N THR A 19 -2.38 -11.45 2.79
CA THR A 19 -1.98 -12.85 2.83
C THR A 19 -1.67 -13.38 1.43
N LEU A 20 -2.52 -13.08 0.44
CA LEU A 20 -2.31 -13.51 -0.95
C LEU A 20 -1.05 -12.88 -1.56
N MET A 21 -0.82 -11.58 -1.36
CA MET A 21 0.37 -10.90 -1.89
C MET A 21 1.67 -11.40 -1.23
N ILE A 22 1.65 -11.70 0.07
CA ILE A 22 2.84 -12.11 0.83
C ILE A 22 3.16 -13.60 0.64
N LEU A 23 2.17 -14.48 0.80
CA LEU A 23 2.38 -15.94 0.82
C LEU A 23 2.26 -16.56 -0.58
N LEU A 24 1.42 -16.00 -1.45
CA LEU A 24 1.12 -16.56 -2.77
C LEU A 24 1.30 -15.53 -3.90
N PRO A 25 2.47 -14.86 -4.01
CA PRO A 25 2.69 -13.75 -4.95
C PRO A 25 2.57 -14.16 -6.42
N ASN A 26 2.94 -15.40 -6.76
CA ASN A 26 2.92 -15.90 -8.14
C ASN A 26 1.63 -16.62 -8.52
N TRP A 27 0.63 -16.67 -7.64
CA TRP A 27 -0.62 -17.34 -7.93
C TRP A 27 -1.47 -16.51 -8.90
N LYS A 28 -1.98 -17.15 -9.97
CA LYS A 28 -2.80 -16.48 -11.01
C LYS A 28 -4.02 -15.76 -10.43
N VAL A 29 -4.58 -16.28 -9.34
CA VAL A 29 -5.70 -15.64 -8.64
C VAL A 29 -5.25 -14.36 -7.94
N THR A 30 -4.16 -14.38 -7.19
CA THR A 30 -3.56 -13.18 -6.57
C THR A 30 -3.33 -12.09 -7.61
N GLN A 31 -2.68 -12.43 -8.73
CA GLN A 31 -2.39 -11.50 -9.81
C GLN A 31 -3.68 -10.90 -10.41
N ARG A 32 -4.71 -11.72 -10.66
CA ARG A 32 -5.99 -11.26 -11.20
C ARG A 32 -6.74 -10.35 -10.24
N ILE A 33 -6.79 -10.70 -8.96
CA ILE A 33 -7.47 -9.91 -7.93
C ILE A 33 -6.74 -8.56 -7.77
N MET A 34 -5.41 -8.58 -7.64
CA MET A 34 -4.61 -7.37 -7.49
C MET A 34 -4.52 -6.54 -8.78
N ALA A 35 -4.73 -7.12 -9.97
CA ALA A 35 -4.87 -6.32 -11.18
C ALA A 35 -6.17 -5.48 -11.16
N SER A 36 -7.23 -5.99 -10.53
CA SER A 36 -8.54 -5.32 -10.45
C SER A 36 -8.56 -4.16 -9.45
N TYR A 37 -9.38 -3.15 -9.74
CA TYR A 37 -9.68 -2.06 -8.81
C TYR A 37 -10.84 -2.39 -7.85
N LEU A 38 -11.51 -3.53 -8.03
CA LEU A 38 -12.73 -3.87 -7.29
C LEU A 38 -12.56 -3.82 -5.76
N PRO A 39 -11.49 -4.38 -5.14
CA PRO A 39 -11.32 -4.30 -3.69
C PRO A 39 -11.23 -2.87 -3.16
N PHE A 40 -10.59 -1.98 -3.94
CA PHE A 40 -10.39 -0.58 -3.60
C PHE A 40 -11.66 0.24 -3.75
N VAL A 41 -12.46 -0.04 -4.79
CA VAL A 41 -13.75 0.62 -4.99
C VAL A 41 -14.71 0.28 -3.84
N LEU A 42 -14.72 -0.96 -3.37
CA LEU A 42 -15.53 -1.37 -2.22
C LEU A 42 -15.10 -0.64 -0.94
N LEU A 43 -13.79 -0.62 -0.64
CA LEU A 43 -13.25 0.11 0.51
C LEU A 43 -13.49 1.62 0.41
N ALA A 44 -13.33 2.22 -0.77
CA ALA A 44 -13.62 3.62 -1.02
C ALA A 44 -15.11 3.95 -0.82
N GLY A 45 -16.01 3.04 -1.19
CA GLY A 45 -17.45 3.16 -0.90
C GLY A 45 -17.74 3.16 0.59
N VAL A 46 -17.09 2.28 1.36
CA VAL A 46 -17.18 2.26 2.84
C VAL A 46 -16.63 3.55 3.43
N TYR A 47 -15.46 4.01 2.96
CA TYR A 47 -14.88 5.28 3.37
C TYR A 47 -15.84 6.44 3.11
N LEU A 48 -16.41 6.55 1.90
CA LEU A 48 -17.34 7.62 1.54
C LEU A 48 -18.58 7.59 2.43
N TYR A 49 -19.13 6.41 2.70
CA TYR A 49 -20.25 6.25 3.62
C TYR A 49 -19.91 6.75 5.03
N LEU A 50 -18.77 6.34 5.59
CA LEU A 50 -18.35 6.77 6.94
C LEU A 50 -18.05 8.27 6.98
N PHE A 51 -17.37 8.79 5.96
CA PHE A 51 -17.00 10.19 5.84
C PHE A 51 -18.24 11.08 5.84
N VAL A 52 -19.22 10.82 4.98
CA VAL A 52 -20.47 11.59 4.94
C VAL A 52 -21.22 11.53 6.27
N ASN A 53 -21.23 10.37 6.93
CA ASN A 53 -21.90 10.21 8.24
C ASN A 53 -21.11 10.81 9.43
N SER A 54 -19.82 11.12 9.24
CA SER A 54 -18.96 11.75 10.24
C SER A 54 -19.05 13.28 10.28
N ILE A 55 -19.60 13.89 9.21
CA ILE A 55 -19.80 15.34 9.12
C ILE A 55 -21.02 15.71 9.97
N THR A 56 -20.77 16.25 11.15
CA THR A 56 -21.76 16.88 12.03
C THR A 56 -21.51 18.39 12.07
N PRO A 57 -22.46 19.24 12.52
CA PRO A 57 -22.20 20.68 12.66
C PRO A 57 -21.00 21.01 13.54
N GLU A 58 -20.79 20.23 14.60
CA GLU A 58 -19.65 20.34 15.52
C GLU A 58 -18.33 19.95 14.84
N ASN A 59 -18.28 18.76 14.21
CA ASN A 59 -17.09 18.30 13.50
C ASN A 59 -16.76 19.18 12.29
N ALA A 60 -17.76 19.72 11.59
CA ALA A 60 -17.55 20.59 10.43
C ALA A 60 -16.80 21.87 10.79
N GLN A 61 -17.02 22.41 11.99
CA GLN A 61 -16.29 23.57 12.47
C GLN A 61 -14.83 23.22 12.78
N ASP A 62 -14.58 22.08 13.44
CA ASP A 62 -13.22 21.60 13.68
C ASP A 62 -12.48 21.22 12.38
N PHE A 63 -13.19 20.71 11.35
CA PHE A 63 -12.62 20.48 10.02
C PHE A 63 -12.22 21.79 9.30
N SER A 64 -12.88 22.91 9.60
CA SER A 64 -12.57 24.21 9.01
C SER A 64 -11.34 24.89 9.62
N ASN A 65 -10.98 24.52 10.84
CA ASN A 65 -9.83 25.06 11.56
C ASN A 65 -8.83 23.95 11.92
N LEU A 66 -7.87 23.71 11.03
CA LEU A 66 -6.92 22.58 11.10
C LEU A 66 -5.75 22.80 12.07
N GLU A 67 -6.04 23.18 13.31
CA GLU A 67 -5.06 23.13 14.40
C GLU A 67 -4.93 21.71 14.95
N LEU A 68 -3.73 21.34 15.43
CA LEU A 68 -3.46 19.99 15.95
C LEU A 68 -4.44 19.58 17.06
N ALA A 69 -4.83 20.54 17.92
CA ALA A 69 -5.81 20.30 18.98
C ALA A 69 -7.20 19.95 18.43
N ASN A 70 -7.62 20.61 17.35
CA ASN A 70 -8.92 20.39 16.72
C ASN A 70 -8.93 19.04 15.98
N VAL A 71 -7.83 18.70 15.31
CA VAL A 71 -7.64 17.37 14.71
C VAL A 71 -7.70 16.29 15.79
N ALA A 72 -7.02 16.46 16.93
CA ALA A 72 -7.08 15.50 18.02
C ALA A 72 -8.50 15.32 18.57
N ARG A 73 -9.29 16.41 18.69
CA ARG A 73 -10.71 16.32 19.08
C ARG A 73 -11.56 15.60 18.05
N LEU A 74 -11.37 15.86 16.76
CA LEU A 74 -12.05 15.14 15.69
C LEU A 74 -11.84 13.63 15.81
N PHE A 75 -10.61 13.18 16.06
CA PHE A 75 -10.31 11.76 16.24
C PHE A 75 -10.82 11.16 17.56
N ALA A 76 -11.35 11.96 18.49
CA ALA A 76 -12.05 11.45 19.66
C ALA A 76 -13.47 10.95 19.34
N ASP A 77 -14.07 11.40 18.23
CA ASP A 77 -15.33 10.85 17.70
C ASP A 77 -15.08 9.52 17.00
N GLU A 78 -15.75 8.45 17.45
CA GLU A 78 -15.64 7.11 16.87
C GLU A 78 -15.93 7.08 15.36
N LYS A 79 -16.84 7.93 14.85
CA LYS A 79 -17.17 7.99 13.41
C LYS A 79 -16.01 8.55 12.59
N VAL A 80 -15.38 9.60 13.10
CA VAL A 80 -14.24 10.24 12.44
C VAL A 80 -13.01 9.34 12.54
N ALA A 81 -12.79 8.72 13.71
CA ALA A 81 -11.73 7.75 13.91
C ALA A 81 -11.87 6.54 12.96
N ALA A 82 -13.06 5.97 12.84
CA ALA A 82 -13.32 4.87 11.91
C ALA A 82 -13.13 5.31 10.44
N THR A 83 -13.58 6.51 10.08
CA THR A 83 -13.35 7.08 8.75
C THR A 83 -11.86 7.20 8.44
N GLY A 84 -11.07 7.78 9.36
CA GLY A 84 -9.63 7.92 9.24
C GLY A 84 -8.92 6.57 9.17
N TRP A 85 -9.36 5.59 9.95
CA TRP A 85 -8.81 4.24 9.89
C TRP A 85 -9.06 3.56 8.55
N VAL A 86 -10.29 3.61 8.03
CA VAL A 86 -10.61 3.05 6.72
C VAL A 86 -9.84 3.78 5.61
N HIS A 87 -9.60 5.08 5.75
CA HIS A 87 -8.72 5.82 4.84
C HIS A 87 -7.31 5.21 4.79
N TYR A 88 -6.70 4.92 5.95
CA TYR A 88 -5.41 4.24 6.00
C TYR A 88 -5.47 2.85 5.38
N LEU A 89 -6.49 2.04 5.69
CA LEU A 89 -6.65 0.71 5.09
C LEU A 89 -6.71 0.74 3.57
N VAL A 90 -7.44 1.70 2.98
CA VAL A 90 -7.54 1.86 1.52
C VAL A 90 -6.18 2.23 0.93
N MET A 91 -5.53 3.24 1.52
CA MET A 91 -4.26 3.77 1.01
C MET A 91 -3.13 2.76 1.15
N ASP A 92 -3.01 2.11 2.30
CA ASP A 92 -1.97 1.10 2.57
C ASP A 92 -2.13 -0.11 1.66
N LEU A 93 -3.36 -0.59 1.46
CA LEU A 93 -3.60 -1.69 0.52
C LEU A 93 -3.28 -1.26 -0.92
N PHE A 94 -3.55 -0.01 -1.29
CA PHE A 94 -3.28 0.49 -2.64
C PHE A 94 -1.78 0.62 -2.90
N VAL A 95 -1.03 1.12 -1.92
CA VAL A 95 0.43 1.16 -1.94
C VAL A 95 0.99 -0.27 -1.96
N GLY A 96 0.46 -1.18 -1.14
CA GLY A 96 0.83 -2.59 -1.14
C GLY A 96 0.61 -3.25 -2.50
N ARG A 97 -0.53 -3.00 -3.15
CA ARG A 97 -0.80 -3.42 -4.53
C ARG A 97 0.23 -2.88 -5.50
N TRP A 98 0.59 -1.60 -5.39
CA TRP A 98 1.58 -0.99 -6.27
C TRP A 98 2.95 -1.66 -6.10
N ILE A 99 3.43 -1.79 -4.86
CA ILE A 99 4.67 -2.52 -4.50
C ILE A 99 4.65 -3.93 -5.09
N TYR A 100 3.56 -4.66 -4.91
CA TYR A 100 3.39 -6.01 -5.42
C TYR A 100 3.48 -6.06 -6.94
N LEU A 101 2.67 -5.26 -7.65
CA LEU A 101 2.62 -5.26 -9.11
C LEU A 101 3.94 -4.78 -9.73
N GLU A 102 4.59 -3.80 -9.12
CA GLU A 102 5.91 -3.34 -9.55
C GLU A 102 6.95 -4.45 -9.37
N GLY A 103 6.98 -5.07 -8.18
CA GLY A 103 7.81 -6.23 -7.89
C GLY A 103 7.66 -7.37 -8.89
N GLN A 104 6.42 -7.71 -9.25
CA GLN A 104 6.14 -8.75 -10.24
C GLN A 104 6.62 -8.39 -11.65
N LYS A 105 6.63 -7.10 -12.02
CA LYS A 105 7.09 -6.65 -13.34
C LYS A 105 8.61 -6.69 -13.47
N ILE A 106 9.32 -6.25 -12.43
CA ILE A 106 10.79 -6.14 -12.45
C ILE A 106 11.49 -7.35 -11.82
N GLY A 107 10.73 -8.30 -11.27
CA GLY A 107 11.26 -9.54 -10.70
C GLY A 107 11.98 -9.36 -9.36
N ILE A 108 11.71 -8.27 -8.61
CA ILE A 108 12.32 -8.07 -7.29
C ILE A 108 11.50 -8.74 -6.19
N TRP A 109 12.21 -9.19 -5.16
CA TRP A 109 11.60 -9.68 -3.94
C TRP A 109 10.90 -8.52 -3.21
N THR A 110 9.61 -8.66 -2.88
CA THR A 110 8.79 -7.60 -2.26
C THR A 110 8.15 -7.97 -0.93
N ILE A 111 8.38 -9.19 -0.43
CA ILE A 111 7.75 -9.70 0.80
C ILE A 111 8.06 -8.80 2.00
N HIS A 112 9.30 -8.35 2.17
CA HIS A 112 9.70 -7.46 3.25
C HIS A 112 9.01 -6.09 3.15
N SER A 113 8.94 -5.52 1.95
CA SER A 113 8.26 -4.23 1.72
C SER A 113 6.76 -4.34 1.95
N LEU A 114 6.13 -5.45 1.56
CA LEU A 114 4.71 -5.72 1.81
C LEU A 114 4.42 -5.92 3.29
N ALA A 115 5.25 -6.69 4.00
CA ALA A 115 5.11 -6.89 5.44
C ALA A 115 5.26 -5.55 6.20
N LEU A 116 6.24 -4.73 5.83
CA LEU A 116 6.40 -3.39 6.40
C LEU A 116 5.21 -2.48 6.04
N CYS A 117 4.72 -2.53 4.81
CA CYS A 117 3.57 -1.74 4.35
C CYS A 117 2.28 -2.11 5.11
N PHE A 118 2.11 -3.38 5.45
CA PHE A 118 0.96 -3.86 6.22
C PHE A 118 0.93 -3.28 7.64
N PHE A 119 2.08 -3.15 8.31
CA PHE A 119 2.17 -2.55 9.64
C PHE A 119 2.24 -1.02 9.62
N ALA A 120 2.94 -0.48 8.62
CA ALA A 120 3.19 0.94 8.46
C ALA A 120 3.41 1.25 6.97
N GLY A 121 2.33 1.65 6.28
CA GLY A 121 2.34 1.96 4.84
C GLY A 121 3.57 2.73 4.35
N PRO A 122 3.92 3.88 4.97
CA PRO A 122 5.08 4.67 4.56
C PRO A 122 6.43 3.94 4.65
N LEU A 123 6.62 3.07 5.65
CA LEU A 123 7.85 2.30 5.82
C LEU A 123 7.99 1.21 4.76
N GLY A 124 6.88 0.58 4.38
CA GLY A 124 6.85 -0.37 3.28
C GLY A 124 7.19 0.26 1.94
N LEU A 125 6.61 1.43 1.66
CA LEU A 125 6.93 2.22 0.47
C LEU A 125 8.42 2.57 0.40
N LEU A 126 8.97 3.11 1.50
CA LEU A 126 10.38 3.45 1.58
C LEU A 126 11.27 2.21 1.36
N SER A 127 10.91 1.08 1.98
CA SER A 127 11.62 -0.19 1.81
C SER A 127 11.64 -0.64 0.34
N HIS A 128 10.50 -0.52 -0.36
CA HIS A 128 10.43 -0.91 -1.77
C HIS A 128 11.29 -0.01 -2.65
N ILE A 129 11.23 1.31 -2.46
CA ILE A 129 12.03 2.28 -3.22
C ILE A 129 13.53 1.98 -3.04
N LEU A 130 13.98 1.72 -1.81
CA LEU A 130 15.36 1.36 -1.52
C LEU A 130 15.76 0.06 -2.21
N THR A 131 14.89 -0.97 -2.15
CA THR A 131 15.15 -2.27 -2.77
C THR A 131 15.24 -2.15 -4.30
N ASN A 132 14.32 -1.41 -4.90
CA ASN A 132 14.30 -1.14 -6.33
C ASN A 132 15.56 -0.39 -6.78
N TRP A 133 15.97 0.64 -6.03
CA TRP A 133 17.19 1.41 -6.32
C TRP A 133 18.46 0.55 -6.26
N ILE A 134 18.59 -0.29 -5.22
CA ILE A 134 19.72 -1.21 -5.08
C ILE A 134 19.73 -2.20 -6.25
N SER A 135 18.58 -2.81 -6.54
CA SER A 135 18.43 -3.80 -7.62
C SER A 135 18.89 -3.24 -8.97
N GLN A 136 18.39 -2.06 -9.36
CA GLN A 136 18.76 -1.42 -10.63
C GLN A 136 20.27 -1.16 -10.74
N LYS A 137 20.91 -0.70 -9.65
CA LYS A 137 22.35 -0.46 -9.64
C LYS A 137 23.17 -1.74 -9.84
N PHE A 138 22.70 -2.87 -9.31
CA PHE A 138 23.33 -4.17 -9.55
C PHE A 138 23.15 -4.62 -10.99
N PHE A 139 21.96 -4.50 -11.57
CA PHE A 139 21.69 -4.87 -12.97
C PHE A 139 22.48 -4.04 -13.98
N SER A 140 22.61 -2.72 -13.77
CA SER A 140 23.44 -1.89 -14.65
C SER A 140 24.92 -2.28 -14.58
N LYS A 141 25.42 -2.59 -13.37
CA LYS A 141 26.82 -2.98 -13.18
C LYS A 141 27.13 -4.34 -13.82
N SER A 142 26.20 -5.30 -13.80
CA SER A 142 26.43 -6.60 -14.45
C SER A 142 26.53 -6.46 -15.98
N GLN A 143 25.69 -5.62 -16.59
CA GLN A 143 25.73 -5.38 -18.04
C GLN A 143 27.03 -4.69 -18.47
N GLU A 144 27.51 -3.72 -17.70
CA GLU A 144 28.80 -3.05 -17.96
C GLU A 144 29.98 -4.04 -17.90
N ASN A 145 30.02 -4.88 -16.86
CA ASN A 145 31.06 -5.90 -16.73
C ASN A 145 31.05 -6.93 -17.86
N GLU A 146 29.87 -7.38 -18.31
CA GLU A 146 29.74 -8.29 -19.45
C GLU A 146 30.24 -7.63 -20.74
N ALA A 147 29.87 -6.38 -21.00
CA ALA A 147 30.32 -5.65 -22.17
C ALA A 147 31.85 -5.48 -22.21
N VAL A 148 32.48 -5.17 -21.08
CA VAL A 148 33.95 -5.06 -20.96
C VAL A 148 34.62 -6.40 -21.21
N THR A 149 34.10 -7.50 -20.63
CA THR A 149 34.67 -8.85 -20.80
C THR A 149 34.63 -9.30 -22.26
N VAL A 150 33.52 -9.06 -22.96
CA VAL A 150 33.38 -9.40 -24.39
C VAL A 150 34.34 -8.57 -25.24
N ALA A 151 34.52 -7.28 -24.93
CA ALA A 151 35.46 -6.42 -25.64
C ALA A 151 36.92 -6.89 -25.46
N GLU A 152 37.33 -7.28 -24.25
CA GLU A 152 38.67 -7.83 -23.99
C GLU A 152 38.93 -9.14 -24.74
N GLN A 153 37.93 -10.02 -24.85
CA GLN A 153 38.02 -11.27 -25.62
C GLN A 153 38.12 -11.04 -27.13
N GLN A 154 37.56 -9.95 -27.66
CA GLN A 154 37.67 -9.61 -29.07
C GLN A 154 39.01 -8.96 -29.45
N VAL A 155 39.66 -8.25 -28.52
CA VAL A 155 40.97 -7.60 -28.75
C VAL A 155 42.14 -8.59 -28.59
N SER A 156 41.94 -9.70 -27.88
CA SER A 156 42.96 -10.73 -27.63
C SER A 156 43.02 -11.87 -28.65
N ASN A 157 42.14 -11.87 -29.67
CA ASN A 157 42.13 -12.78 -30.82
C ASN A 157 42.53 -12.04 -32.10
#